data_AF-A0A4S4F4Y5-F1
#
_entry.id   AF-A0A4S4F4Y5-F1
#
_cell.length_a   1.000
_cell.length_b   1.000
_cell.length_c   1.000
_cell.angle_alpha   90.00
_cell.angle_beta   90.00
_cell.angle_gamma   90.00
#
_symmetry.space_group_name_H-M   'P 1'
#
loop_
_entity.id
_entity.type
_entity.pdbx_description
1 polymer ?
#
loop_
_entity_poly.entity_id
_entity_poly.type
_entity_poly.pdbx_seq_one_letter_code
_entity_poly.pdbx_strand_id
1 'polypeptide(L)'
;MAWIVLVLSGICEAVWAVALDKSQGFTKIIPVIVFFCGLAASMAGLSYAMRSISVGTAYLIWVGIGAAITVSYLRGTYEQKVA
;
A
#
# COMPACT_ATOMS: atom_id res chain seq x y z
N MET A 1 -15.49 -8.72 -9.58
CA MET A 1 -15.22 -8.24 -8.20
C MET A 1 -13.74 -8.31 -7.82
N ALA A 2 -12.99 -9.37 -8.16
CA ALA A 2 -11.55 -9.50 -7.88
C ALA A 2 -10.70 -8.26 -8.26
N TRP A 3 -10.98 -7.62 -9.40
CA TRP A 3 -10.28 -6.41 -9.85
C TRP A 3 -10.46 -5.20 -8.93
N ILE A 4 -11.66 -4.97 -8.41
CA ILE A 4 -11.93 -3.87 -7.46
C ILE A 4 -11.17 -4.13 -6.15
N VAL A 5 -11.21 -5.37 -5.67
CA VAL A 5 -10.48 -5.79 -4.46
C VAL A 5 -8.97 -5.64 -4.66
N LEU A 6 -8.45 -5.95 -5.85
CA LEU A 6 -7.03 -5.78 -6.20
C LEU A 6 -6.61 -4.31 -6.18
N VAL A 7 -7.41 -3.42 -6.77
CA VAL A 7 -7.14 -1.98 -6.74
C VAL A 7 -7.20 -1.45 -5.31
N LEU A 8 -8.21 -1.84 -4.52
CA LEU A 8 -8.34 -1.45 -3.13
C LEU A 8 -7.15 -1.95 -2.28
N SER A 9 -6.70 -3.18 -2.55
CA SER A 9 -5.52 -3.79 -1.93
C SER A 9 -4.23 -3.02 -2.24
N GLY A 10 -4.04 -2.58 -3.49
CA GLY A 10 -2.90 -1.75 -3.89
C GLY A 10 -2.94 -0.34 -3.30
N ILE A 11 -4.13 0.25 -3.10
CA ILE A 11 -4.25 1.52 -2.37
C ILE A 11 -3.87 1.32 -0.90
N CYS A 12 -4.36 0.24 -0.29
CA CYS A 12 -4.03 -0.13 1.08
C CYS A 12 -2.53 -0.38 1.25
N GLU A 13 -1.85 -0.84 0.20
CA GLU A 13 -0.41 -0.98 0.15
C GLU A 13 0.32 0.34 0.41
N ALA A 14 -0.05 1.38 -0.35
CA ALA A 14 0.53 2.70 -0.16
C ALA A 14 0.27 3.26 1.25
N VAL A 15 -0.90 2.99 1.83
CA VAL A 15 -1.24 3.44 3.19
C VAL A 15 -0.32 2.82 4.23
N TRP A 16 -0.08 1.50 4.19
CA TRP A 16 0.84 0.89 5.16
C TRP A 16 2.29 1.26 4.87
N ALA A 17 2.69 1.44 3.61
CA ALA A 17 4.04 1.86 3.25
C ALA A 17 4.37 3.26 3.81
N VAL A 18 3.43 4.21 3.69
CA VAL A 18 3.56 5.54 4.29
C VAL A 18 3.52 5.47 5.82
N ALA A 19 2.69 4.61 6.40
CA ALA A 19 2.65 4.42 7.85
C ALA A 19 3.97 3.83 8.40
N LEU A 20 4.60 2.92 7.64
CA LEU A 20 5.91 2.35 7.98
C LEU A 20 6.99 3.43 8.00
N ASP A 21 7.05 4.29 6.98
CA ASP A 21 7.96 5.44 6.94
C ASP A 21 7.75 6.37 8.14
N LYS A 22 6.49 6.67 8.46
CA LYS A 22 6.12 7.49 9.63
C LYS A 22 6.36 6.81 10.99
N SER A 23 6.56 5.50 11.03
CA SER A 23 6.79 4.77 12.28
C SER A 23 8.17 5.04 12.91
N GLN A 24 9.08 5.67 12.15
CA GLN A 24 10.47 5.95 12.57
C GLN A 24 11.18 4.71 13.11
N GLY A 25 11.01 3.55 12.46
CA GLY A 25 11.57 2.29 12.94
C GLY A 25 10.81 1.70 14.12
N PHE A 26 9.47 1.70 14.05
CA PHE A 26 8.57 1.13 15.06
C PHE A 26 8.53 1.84 16.43
N THR A 27 9.02 3.07 16.52
CA THR A 27 9.02 3.82 17.80
C THR A 27 7.64 4.40 18.14
N LYS A 28 6.78 4.67 17.14
CA LYS A 28 5.44 5.23 17.35
C LYS A 28 4.34 4.17 17.23
N ILE A 29 3.58 3.97 18.31
CA ILE A 29 2.55 2.93 18.42
C ILE A 29 1.41 3.12 17.41
N ILE A 30 0.93 4.35 17.21
CA ILE A 30 -0.21 4.63 16.32
C ILE A 30 0.11 4.25 14.85
N PRO A 31 1.22 4.72 14.23
CA PRO A 31 1.63 4.29 12.89
C PRO A 31 1.86 2.78 12.76
N VAL A 32 2.38 2.14 13.80
CA VAL A 32 2.64 0.69 13.80
C VAL A 32 1.34 -0.12 13.72
N ILE A 33 0.31 0.27 14.46
CA ILE A 33 -1.01 -0.39 14.37
C ILE A 33 -1.59 -0.23 12.97
N VAL A 34 -1.53 0.98 12.40
CA VAL A 34 -2.00 1.24 11.03
C VAL A 34 -1.22 0.43 10.01
N PHE A 35 0.10 0.29 10.19
CA PHE A 35 0.94 -0.56 9.34
C PHE A 35 0.48 -2.02 9.37
N PHE A 36 0.33 -2.63 10.54
CA PHE A 36 -0.07 -4.04 10.63
C PHE A 36 -1.49 -4.28 10.12
N CYS A 37 -2.44 -3.41 10.46
CA CYS A 37 -3.81 -3.51 9.96
C CYS A 37 -3.88 -3.32 8.44
N GLY A 38 -3.16 -2.33 7.90
CA GLY A 38 -3.09 -2.07 6.47
C GLY A 38 -2.39 -3.18 5.69
N LEU A 39 -1.30 -3.73 6.24
CA LEU A 39 -0.60 -4.86 5.67
C LEU A 39 -1.51 -6.09 5.59
N ALA A 40 -2.19 -6.44 6.69
CA ALA A 40 -3.10 -7.58 6.72
C ALA A 40 -4.28 -7.40 5.74
N ALA A 41 -4.88 -6.21 5.70
CA ALA A 41 -5.97 -5.90 4.77
C ALA A 41 -5.51 -5.95 3.31
N SER A 42 -4.34 -5.39 3.00
CA SER A 42 -3.75 -5.41 1.65
C SER A 42 -3.46 -6.85 1.21
N MET A 43 -2.78 -7.64 2.05
CA MET A 43 -2.47 -9.06 1.77
C MET A 43 -3.72 -9.92 1.59
N ALA A 44 -4.77 -9.69 2.40
CA ALA A 44 -6.03 -10.39 2.27
C ALA A 44 -6.73 -10.08 0.93
N GLY A 45 -6.74 -8.80 0.53
CA GLY A 45 -7.30 -8.37 -0.75
C GLY A 45 -6.54 -8.94 -1.94
N LEU A 46 -5.21 -8.96 -1.89
CA LEU A 46 -4.36 -9.58 -2.91
C LEU A 46 -4.62 -11.09 -3.02
N SER A 47 -4.64 -11.78 -1.87
CA SER A 47 -4.96 -13.22 -1.80
C SER A 47 -6.33 -13.53 -2.40
N TYR A 48 -7.32 -12.69 -2.15
CA TYR A 48 -8.64 -12.86 -2.76
C TYR A 48 -8.61 -12.66 -4.28
N ALA A 49 -7.93 -11.61 -4.77
CA ALA A 49 -7.82 -11.33 -6.20
C ALA A 49 -7.08 -12.44 -6.98
N MET A 50 -6.05 -13.04 -6.36
CA MET A 50 -5.30 -14.17 -6.94
C MET A 50 -6.13 -15.45 -7.10
N ARG A 51 -7.33 -15.55 -6.50
CA ARG A 51 -8.23 -16.69 -6.72
C ARG A 51 -8.88 -16.68 -8.12
N SER A 52 -8.91 -15.51 -8.77
CA SER A 52 -9.53 -15.34 -10.09
C SER A 52 -8.58 -14.80 -11.16
N ILE A 53 -7.48 -14.15 -10.74
CA ILE A 53 -6.50 -13.53 -11.63
C ILE A 53 -5.18 -14.29 -11.50
N SER A 54 -4.43 -14.42 -12.60
CA SER A 54 -3.09 -15.01 -12.55
C SER A 54 -2.21 -14.28 -11.55
N VAL A 55 -1.40 -15.02 -10.78
CA VAL A 55 -0.52 -14.46 -9.74
C VAL A 55 0.38 -13.37 -10.31
N GLY A 56 0.97 -13.59 -11.50
CA GLY A 56 1.84 -12.61 -12.14
C GLY A 56 1.12 -11.30 -12.47
N THR A 57 -0.09 -11.38 -13.05
CA THR A 57 -0.88 -10.18 -13.37
C THR A 57 -1.33 -9.45 -12.10
N ALA A 58 -1.81 -10.20 -11.09
CA ALA A 58 -2.26 -9.62 -9.83
C ALA A 58 -1.12 -8.90 -9.11
N TYR A 59 0.05 -9.52 -9.01
CA TYR A 59 1.21 -8.93 -8.35
C TYR A 59 1.73 -7.69 -9.06
N LEU A 60 1.84 -7.72 -10.39
CA LEU A 60 2.29 -6.59 -11.18
C LEU A 60 1.41 -5.35 -10.98
N ILE A 61 0.09 -5.54 -10.96
CA ILE A 61 -0.88 -4.46 -10.75
C ILE A 61 -0.83 -3.97 -9.31
N TRP A 62 -0.79 -4.89 -8.34
CA TRP A 62 -0.74 -4.55 -6.93
C TRP A 62 0.47 -3.65 -6.62
N VAL A 63 1.67 -4.13 -6.93
CA VAL A 63 2.92 -3.35 -6.76
C VAL A 63 2.89 -2.06 -7.58
N GLY A 64 2.37 -2.10 -8.82
CA GLY A 64 2.30 -0.92 -9.67
C GLY A 64 1.47 0.21 -9.07
N ILE A 65 0.31 -0.12 -8.49
CA ILE A 65 -0.58 0.84 -7.82
C ILE A 65 0.09 1.37 -6.54
N GLY A 66 0.61 0.46 -5.69
CA GLY A 66 1.27 0.84 -4.45
C GLY A 66 2.46 1.77 -4.68
N ALA A 67 3.29 1.48 -5.68
CA ALA A 67 4.43 2.29 -6.07
C ALA A 67 4.00 3.65 -6.64
N ALA A 68 3.02 3.70 -7.55
CA ALA A 68 2.55 4.94 -8.15
C ALA A 68 2.00 5.93 -7.12
N ILE A 69 1.21 5.44 -6.15
CA ILE A 69 0.66 6.27 -5.07
C ILE A 69 1.78 6.73 -4.14
N THR A 70 2.67 5.83 -3.73
CA THR A 70 3.79 6.16 -2.83
C THR A 70 4.70 7.22 -3.43
N VAL A 71 5.07 7.08 -4.71
CA VAL A 71 5.89 8.07 -5.44
C VAL A 71 5.16 9.41 -5.55
N SER A 72 3.86 9.40 -5.86
CA SER A 72 3.06 10.63 -5.95
C SER A 72 2.96 11.35 -4.60
N TYR A 73 2.77 10.61 -3.51
CA TYR A 73 2.74 11.14 -2.14
C TYR A 73 4.09 11.74 -1.74
N LEU A 74 5.18 11.00 -2.00
CA LEU A 74 6.53 11.48 -1.72
C LEU A 74 6.86 12.73 -2.51
N ARG A 75 6.54 12.78 -3.81
CA ARG A 75 6.74 13.97 -4.65
C ARG A 75 6.06 15.21 -4.05
N GLY A 76 4.80 15.11 -3.64
CA GLY A 76 4.11 16.23 -2.99
C GLY A 76 4.76 16.64 -1.66
N THR A 77 5.31 15.67 -0.92
CA THR A 77 6.02 15.93 0.33
C THR A 77 7.38 16.60 0.10
N TYR A 78 8.08 16.27 -0.99
CA TYR A 78 9.33 16.92 -1.39
C TYR A 78 9.08 18.38 -1.81
N GLU A 79 8.04 18.66 -2.59
CA GLU A 79 7.67 20.02 -2.97
C GLU A 79 7.36 20.90 -1.75
N GLN A 80 6.75 20.35 -0.70
CA GLN A 80 6.52 21.06 0.58
C GLN A 80 7.79 21.36 1.39
N LYS A 81 8.88 20.62 1.23
CA LYS A 81 10.13 20.86 1.97
C LYS A 81 11.07 21.87 1.29
N VAL A 82 10.83 22.17 0.01
CA VAL A 82 11.70 23.03 -0.81
C VAL A 82 11.10 24.43 -1.02
N ALA A 83 9.80 24.62 -0.70
CA ALA A 83 9.13 25.92 -0.65
C ALA A 83 9.22 26.57 0.73
#